data_AF-A0A1I5Y551-F1
#
_entry.id   AF-A0A1I5Y551-F1
#
_cell.length_a   1.000
_cell.length_b   1.000
_cell.length_c   1.000
_cell.angle_alpha   90.00
_cell.angle_beta   90.00
_cell.angle_gamma   90.00
#
_symmetry.space_group_name_H-M   'P 1'
#
loop_
_entity.id
_entity.type
_entity.pdbx_description
1 polymer ?
#
loop_
_entity_poly.entity_id
_entity_poly.type
_entity_poly.pdbx_seq_one_letter_code
_entity_poly.pdbx_strand_id
1 'polypeptide(L)'
;MLHRTLFFAPLSTTALAALAVAALAPLAASAAGEYHFAPTEAGAQRYPDHLRQDPSRDRVVAELEAAQKQPAWNTVSRGAPWPASRAGQPATREAVEAEAIKAMREGTIPSGER
;
A
#
# COMPACT_ATOMS: atom_id res chain seq x y z
N MET A 1 -62.43 38.96 -3.68
CA MET A 1 -61.41 38.45 -4.60
C MET A 1 -60.28 37.88 -3.75
N LEU A 2 -60.18 36.55 -3.62
CA LEU A 2 -59.10 35.88 -2.87
C LEU A 2 -58.02 35.42 -3.85
N HIS A 3 -56.81 35.97 -3.72
CA HIS A 3 -55.64 35.44 -4.41
C HIS A 3 -54.96 34.42 -3.48
N ARG A 4 -55.05 33.14 -3.84
CA ARG A 4 -54.39 32.05 -3.11
C ARG A 4 -52.99 31.86 -3.67
N THR A 5 -52.01 32.41 -2.97
CA THR A 5 -50.59 32.22 -3.29
C THR A 5 -50.16 30.83 -2.84
N LEU A 6 -49.84 29.95 -3.81
CA LEU A 6 -49.22 28.66 -3.54
C LEU A 6 -47.76 28.90 -3.13
N PHE A 7 -47.44 28.70 -1.86
CA PHE A 7 -46.06 28.59 -1.40
C PHE A 7 -45.50 27.22 -1.85
N PHE A 8 -44.73 27.21 -2.93
CA PHE A 8 -43.82 26.11 -3.23
C PHE A 8 -42.64 26.19 -2.25
N ALA A 9 -42.61 25.29 -1.28
CA ALA A 9 -41.48 25.15 -0.37
C ALA A 9 -40.21 24.75 -1.15
N PRO A 10 -39.00 25.21 -0.76
CA PRO A 10 -37.74 24.79 -1.34
C PRO A 10 -37.39 23.38 -0.83
N LEU A 11 -38.14 22.36 -1.24
CA LEU A 11 -37.89 20.98 -0.88
C LEU A 11 -36.71 20.36 -1.66
N SER A 12 -36.12 21.10 -2.62
CA SER A 12 -35.24 20.53 -3.63
C SER A 12 -33.75 20.51 -3.27
N THR A 13 -33.23 21.44 -2.46
CA THR A 13 -31.78 21.54 -2.19
C THR A 13 -31.32 20.65 -1.04
N THR A 14 -32.08 20.54 0.03
CA THR A 14 -31.76 19.65 1.17
C THR A 14 -31.92 18.18 0.82
N ALA A 15 -32.95 17.82 0.05
CA ALA A 15 -33.14 16.46 -0.43
C ALA A 15 -32.01 16.02 -1.38
N LEU A 16 -31.55 16.91 -2.27
CA LEU A 16 -30.47 16.62 -3.21
C LEU A 16 -29.11 16.48 -2.50
N ALA A 17 -28.83 17.33 -1.50
CA ALA A 17 -27.63 17.21 -0.68
C ALA A 17 -27.61 15.90 0.13
N ALA A 18 -28.76 15.51 0.72
CA ALA A 18 -28.87 14.25 1.42
C ALA A 18 -28.66 13.03 0.49
N LEU A 19 -29.18 13.09 -0.74
CA LEU A 19 -28.97 12.05 -1.74
C LEU A 19 -27.49 11.93 -2.16
N ALA A 20 -26.81 13.06 -2.35
CA ALA A 20 -25.39 13.09 -2.72
C ALA A 20 -24.50 12.51 -1.63
N VAL A 21 -24.78 12.83 -0.36
CA VAL A 21 -24.05 12.24 0.78
C VAL A 21 -24.29 10.73 0.88
N ALA A 22 -25.53 10.28 0.68
CA ALA A 22 -25.87 8.86 0.66
C ALA A 22 -25.20 8.10 -0.50
N ALA A 23 -25.09 8.71 -1.68
CA ALA A 23 -24.46 8.11 -2.86
C ALA A 23 -22.93 7.97 -2.74
N LEU A 24 -22.28 8.80 -1.92
CA LEU A 24 -20.83 8.75 -1.69
C LEU A 24 -20.43 7.87 -0.50
N ALA A 25 -21.39 7.48 0.36
CA ALA A 25 -21.14 6.60 1.50
C ALA A 25 -20.47 5.25 1.12
N PRO A 26 -20.82 4.57 0.01
CA PRO A 26 -20.15 3.35 -0.42
C PRO A 26 -18.66 3.55 -0.76
N LEU A 27 -18.28 4.75 -1.24
CA LEU A 27 -16.89 5.05 -1.60
C LEU A 27 -15.99 5.15 -0.36
N ALA A 28 -16.53 5.68 0.75
CA ALA A 28 -15.82 5.71 2.03
C ALA A 28 -15.73 4.30 2.67
N ALA A 29 -16.75 3.46 2.49
CA ALA A 29 -16.76 2.08 3.00
C ALA A 29 -15.73 1.17 2.30
N SER A 30 -15.49 1.36 0.99
CA SER A 30 -14.49 0.59 0.23
C SER A 30 -13.04 0.81 0.67
N ALA A 31 -12.73 1.91 1.38
CA ALA A 31 -11.38 2.19 1.89
C ALA A 31 -11.12 1.61 3.29
N ALA A 32 -12.17 1.12 3.96
CA ALA A 32 -12.12 0.67 5.35
C ALA A 32 -12.08 -0.87 5.52
N GLY A 33 -12.06 -1.64 4.42
CA GLY A 33 -12.18 -3.10 4.46
C GLY A 33 -11.37 -3.86 3.41
N GLU A 34 -11.50 -5.20 3.43
CA GLU A 34 -10.91 -6.13 2.48
C GLU A 34 -11.31 -5.80 1.03
N TYR A 35 -10.33 -5.56 0.16
CA TYR A 35 -10.56 -5.16 -1.22
C TYR A 35 -11.26 -6.27 -2.06
N HIS A 36 -11.05 -7.55 -1.72
CA HIS A 36 -11.74 -8.69 -2.34
C HIS A 36 -11.79 -9.89 -1.38
N PHE A 37 -12.86 -10.05 -0.61
CA PHE A 37 -13.13 -11.31 0.10
C PHE A 37 -14.29 -12.06 -0.56
N ALA A 38 -14.00 -13.25 -1.11
CA ALA A 38 -14.99 -14.16 -1.69
C ALA A 38 -15.09 -15.42 -0.82
N PRO A 39 -15.99 -15.47 0.18
CA PRO A 39 -16.07 -16.58 1.15
C PRO A 39 -16.40 -17.94 0.54
N THR A 40 -16.80 -17.96 -0.73
CA THR A 40 -17.21 -19.17 -1.47
C THR A 40 -16.07 -19.80 -2.27
N GLU A 41 -14.87 -19.20 -2.27
CA GLU A 41 -13.71 -19.78 -2.94
C GLU A 41 -13.09 -20.90 -2.10
N ALA A 42 -12.88 -22.07 -2.73
CA ALA A 42 -12.24 -23.20 -2.09
C ALA A 42 -10.81 -22.82 -1.67
N GLY A 43 -10.52 -22.89 -0.37
CA GLY A 43 -9.22 -22.52 0.19
C GLY A 43 -9.11 -21.08 0.70
N ALA A 44 -10.18 -20.27 0.60
CA ALA A 44 -10.20 -18.93 1.19
C ALA A 44 -10.25 -19.02 2.73
N GLN A 45 -9.12 -18.72 3.39
CA GLN A 45 -9.03 -18.59 4.83
C GLN A 45 -9.07 -17.11 5.21
N ARG A 46 -10.05 -16.72 6.04
CA ARG A 46 -10.13 -15.36 6.57
C ARG A 46 -9.37 -15.28 7.89
N TYR A 47 -8.62 -14.18 8.05
CA TYR A 47 -7.89 -13.85 9.27
C TYR A 47 -8.33 -12.47 9.74
N PRO A 48 -9.40 -12.38 10.56
CA PRO A 48 -9.99 -11.11 10.95
C PRO A 48 -9.03 -10.19 11.71
N ASP A 49 -7.99 -10.75 12.33
CA ASP A 49 -6.95 -9.99 13.00
C ASP A 49 -6.09 -9.16 12.04
N HIS A 50 -5.93 -9.57 10.76
CA HIS A 50 -5.23 -8.76 9.74
C HIS A 50 -6.03 -7.54 9.27
N LEU A 51 -7.30 -7.45 9.64
CA LEU A 51 -8.19 -6.33 9.31
C LEU A 51 -8.23 -5.27 10.39
N ARG A 52 -7.63 -5.55 11.55
CA ARG A 52 -7.58 -4.61 12.66
C ARG A 52 -6.61 -3.49 12.29
N GLN A 53 -7.15 -2.29 12.14
CA GLN A 53 -6.36 -1.06 12.05
C GLN A 53 -6.02 -0.56 13.46
N ASP A 54 -5.24 -1.34 14.19
CA ASP A 54 -4.69 -0.96 15.50
C ASP A 54 -3.16 -1.17 15.50
N PRO A 55 -2.36 -0.09 15.46
CA PRO A 55 -2.76 1.31 15.50
C PRO A 55 -3.54 1.78 14.25
N SER A 56 -4.36 2.82 14.41
CA SER A 56 -5.09 3.43 13.30
C SER A 56 -4.13 4.00 12.25
N ARG A 57 -4.58 4.11 10.99
CA ARG A 57 -3.75 4.67 9.91
C ARG A 57 -3.25 6.07 10.23
N ASP A 58 -4.10 6.93 10.77
CA ASP A 58 -3.73 8.31 11.14
C ASP A 58 -2.63 8.33 12.20
N ARG A 59 -2.69 7.41 13.16
CA ARG A 59 -1.65 7.24 14.17
C ARG A 59 -0.33 6.77 13.55
N VAL A 60 -0.36 5.79 12.65
CA VAL A 60 0.84 5.33 11.93
C VAL A 60 1.47 6.48 11.12
N VAL A 61 0.65 7.29 10.45
CA VAL A 61 1.14 8.45 9.69
C VAL A 61 1.78 9.49 10.62
N ALA A 62 1.15 9.82 11.74
CA ALA A 62 1.70 10.75 12.71
C ALA A 62 3.03 10.24 13.32
N GLU A 63 3.11 8.95 13.65
CA GLU A 63 4.34 8.31 14.14
C GLU A 63 5.45 8.33 13.09
N LEU A 64 5.11 8.09 11.83
CA LEU A 64 6.06 8.18 10.71
C LEU A 64 6.60 9.61 10.52
N GLU A 65 5.73 10.62 10.52
CA GLU A 65 6.12 12.03 10.41
C GLU A 65 7.03 12.47 11.56
N ALA A 66 6.78 11.95 12.77
CA ALA A 66 7.63 12.18 13.92
C ALA A 66 9.00 11.50 13.75
N ALA A 67 9.03 10.26 13.28
CA ALA A 67 10.27 9.51 13.06
C ALA A 67 11.15 10.15 11.97
N GLN A 68 10.53 10.68 10.90
CA GLN A 68 11.23 11.36 9.80
C GLN A 68 12.01 12.61 10.24
N LYS A 69 11.64 13.23 11.35
CA LYS A 69 12.31 14.41 11.91
C LYS A 69 13.55 14.07 12.74
N GLN A 70 13.77 12.80 13.07
CA GLN A 70 14.92 12.38 13.85
C GLN A 70 16.22 12.45 13.03
N PRO A 71 17.34 12.94 13.58
CA PRO A 71 18.63 12.98 12.87
C PRO A 71 19.09 11.61 12.34
N ALA A 72 18.74 10.54 13.07
CA ALA A 72 19.06 9.17 12.70
C ALA A 72 18.15 8.58 11.60
N TRP A 73 17.11 9.30 11.15
CA TRP A 73 16.12 8.80 10.19
C TRP A 73 16.75 8.22 8.93
N ASN A 74 17.75 8.89 8.35
CA ASN A 74 18.41 8.43 7.13
C ASN A 74 19.10 7.07 7.31
N THR A 75 19.68 6.82 8.48
CA THR A 75 20.34 5.55 8.79
C THR A 75 19.32 4.45 9.08
N VAL A 76 18.27 4.77 9.85
CA VAL A 76 17.27 3.77 10.27
C VAL A 76 16.31 3.40 9.14
N SER A 77 15.88 4.37 8.31
CA SER A 77 14.90 4.15 7.23
C SER A 77 15.46 3.38 6.04
N ARG A 78 16.78 3.46 5.79
CA ARG A 78 17.44 2.80 4.66
C ARG A 78 18.03 1.44 5.02
N GLY A 79 18.09 1.09 6.31
CA GLY A 79 18.75 -0.13 6.78
C GLY A 79 20.27 -0.04 6.63
N ALA A 80 20.92 -1.17 6.31
CA ALA A 80 22.35 -1.19 6.01
C ALA A 80 22.69 -0.20 4.88
N PRO A 81 23.87 0.46 4.92
CA PRO A 81 24.25 1.41 3.89
C PRO A 81 24.16 0.75 2.51
N TRP A 82 23.58 1.47 1.56
CA TRP A 82 23.54 1.02 0.16
C TRP A 82 24.96 0.69 -0.27
N PRO A 83 25.24 -0.47 -0.90
CA PRO A 83 26.57 -0.80 -1.37
C PRO A 83 27.11 0.35 -2.21
N ALA A 84 28.35 0.75 -1.96
CA ALA A 84 28.97 1.79 -2.77
C ALA A 84 28.85 1.42 -4.25
N SER A 85 28.41 2.37 -5.07
CA SER A 85 28.36 2.17 -6.52
C SER A 85 29.73 1.67 -6.99
N ARG A 86 29.75 0.53 -7.70
CA ARG A 86 30.99 -0.04 -8.24
C ARG A 86 31.67 1.02 -9.11
N ALA A 87 32.84 1.49 -8.70
CA ALA A 87 33.59 2.55 -9.37
C ALA A 87 34.36 2.08 -10.63
N GLY A 88 34.14 0.84 -11.07
CA GLY A 88 34.83 0.22 -12.20
C GLY A 88 33.89 -0.15 -13.34
N GLN A 89 34.48 -0.44 -14.50
CA GLN A 89 33.76 -0.99 -15.66
C GLN A 89 32.89 -2.18 -15.21
N PRO A 90 31.59 -2.23 -15.53
CA PRO A 90 30.79 -3.43 -15.28
C PRO A 90 31.41 -4.61 -16.04
N ALA A 91 31.39 -5.79 -15.41
CA ALA A 91 31.81 -7.01 -16.08
C ALA A 91 30.93 -7.27 -17.30
N THR A 92 31.52 -7.78 -18.38
CA THR A 92 30.74 -8.25 -19.52
C THR A 92 29.99 -9.53 -19.12
N ARG A 93 28.97 -9.89 -19.88
CA ARG A 93 28.22 -11.14 -19.62
C ARG A 93 29.14 -12.35 -19.64
N GLU A 94 30.07 -12.40 -20.60
CA GLU A 94 31.02 -13.51 -20.78
C GLU A 94 31.96 -13.63 -19.58
N ALA A 95 32.41 -12.50 -19.02
CA ALA A 95 33.25 -12.49 -17.83
C ALA A 95 32.50 -13.02 -16.59
N VAL A 96 31.22 -12.66 -16.44
CA VAL A 96 30.37 -13.17 -15.35
C VAL A 96 30.14 -14.67 -15.49
N GLU A 97 29.88 -15.16 -16.70
CA GLU A 97 29.70 -16.59 -16.96
C GLU A 97 30.97 -17.40 -16.65
N ALA A 98 32.14 -16.89 -17.05
CA ALA A 98 33.42 -17.53 -16.73
C ALA A 98 33.69 -17.58 -15.21
N GLU A 99 33.37 -16.49 -14.48
CA GLU A 99 33.49 -16.43 -13.02
C GLU A 99 32.55 -17.42 -12.34
N ALA A 100 31.29 -17.51 -12.80
CA ALA A 100 30.32 -18.47 -12.27
C ALA A 100 30.78 -19.92 -12.48
N ILE A 101 31.28 -20.26 -13.68
CA ILE A 101 31.82 -21.60 -13.96
C ILE A 101 33.01 -21.92 -13.07
N LYS A 102 33.92 -20.96 -12.86
CA LYS A 102 35.05 -21.11 -11.95
C LYS A 102 34.57 -21.38 -10.52
N ALA A 103 33.63 -20.58 -10.03
CA ALA A 103 33.09 -20.70 -8.68
C ALA A 103 32.33 -22.03 -8.44
N MET A 104 31.66 -22.56 -9.47
CA MET A 104 31.04 -23.89 -9.46
C MET A 104 32.10 -25.01 -9.36
N ARG A 105 33.20 -24.91 -10.13
CA ARG A 105 34.33 -25.87 -10.03
C ARG A 105 35.04 -25.83 -8.69
N GLU A 106 35.13 -24.63 -8.09
CA GLU A 106 35.74 -24.41 -6.77
C GLU A 106 34.80 -24.76 -5.61
N GLY A 107 33.54 -25.12 -5.89
CA GLY A 107 32.55 -25.51 -4.88
C GLY A 107 32.02 -24.35 -4.03
N THR A 108 32.36 -23.11 -4.37
CA THR A 108 31.91 -21.90 -3.67
C THR A 108 30.45 -21.53 -3.94
N ILE A 109 29.89 -21.98 -5.07
CA ILE A 109 28.46 -21.83 -5.38
C ILE A 109 27.88 -23.16 -5.90
N PRO A 110 26.61 -23.48 -5.63
CA PRO A 110 25.98 -24.71 -6.11
C PRO A 110 25.87 -24.72 -7.64
N SER A 111 26.23 -25.83 -8.27
CA SER A 111 26.19 -25.99 -9.74
C SER A 111 24.80 -26.28 -10.31
N GLY A 112 23.74 -26.23 -9.49
CA GLY A 112 22.36 -26.45 -9.93
C GLY A 112 21.90 -27.90 -10.06
N GLU A 113 22.78 -28.88 -9.91
CA GLU A 113 22.39 -30.30 -9.75
C GLU A 113 22.40 -30.68 -8.26
N ARG A 114 21.21 -30.96 -7.72
CA ARG A 114 21.01 -31.76 -6.51
C ARG A 114 20.31 -33.04 -6.92
#